data_AF-A0A662EWW1-F1
#
_entry.id   AF-A0A662EWW1-F1
#
_cell.length_a   1.000
_cell.length_b   1.000
_cell.length_c   1.000
_cell.angle_alpha   90.00
_cell.angle_beta   90.00
_cell.angle_gamma   90.00
#
_symmetry.space_group_name_H-M   'P 1'
#
loop_
_entity.id
_entity.type
_entity.pdbx_description
1 polymer ?
#
loop_
_entity_poly.entity_id
_entity_poly.type
_entity_poly.pdbx_seq_one_letter_code
_entity_poly.pdbx_strand_id
1 'polypeptide(L)'
;MNKTIEEINERIKRGDAVVVTAEEMVEIVSEMGEIEAAKEVDVVTTGTFGAMCSSGAWLNFGHSDPPIKMQRVWLNDVEAYTGVAAVDAYIGAAQLSETRGLEYGGGHVMEDIVRGKEIEVRATAYGTDCYPRREIETTITKDDLNQAVLCNPRNAYQKYDAATNSGDETIYT
;
A
#
# COMPACT_ATOMS: atom_id res chain seq x y z
N MET A 1 -27.05 -10.46 -24.32
CA MET A 1 -26.08 -10.66 -25.42
C MET A 1 -24.73 -10.56 -24.74
N ASN A 2 -23.95 -11.63 -24.71
CA ASN A 2 -22.81 -11.71 -23.79
C ASN A 2 -21.52 -11.66 -24.59
N LYS A 3 -20.72 -10.60 -24.39
CA LYS A 3 -19.33 -10.56 -24.84
C LYS A 3 -18.56 -11.64 -24.09
N THR A 4 -17.65 -12.30 -24.79
CA THR A 4 -16.70 -13.24 -24.18
C THR A 4 -15.49 -12.49 -23.62
N ILE A 5 -14.79 -13.11 -22.67
CA ILE A 5 -13.56 -12.53 -22.10
C ILE A 5 -12.48 -12.43 -23.18
N GLU A 6 -12.42 -13.40 -24.09
CA GLU A 6 -11.49 -13.40 -25.23
C GLU A 6 -11.73 -12.20 -26.15
N GLU A 7 -12.99 -11.88 -26.47
CA GLU A 7 -13.35 -10.71 -27.28
C GLU A 7 -12.94 -9.40 -26.61
N ILE A 8 -13.23 -9.24 -25.30
CA ILE A 8 -12.84 -8.06 -24.53
C ILE A 8 -11.31 -7.91 -24.50
N ASN A 9 -10.57 -9.00 -24.26
CA ASN A 9 -9.10 -8.98 -24.24
C ASN A 9 -8.50 -8.59 -25.60
N GLU A 10 -9.08 -9.04 -26.71
CA GLU A 10 -8.64 -8.61 -28.04
C GLU A 10 -8.89 -7.12 -28.30
N ARG A 11 -10.04 -6.57 -27.85
CA ARG A 11 -10.29 -5.12 -27.90
C ARG A 11 -9.29 -4.33 -27.07
N ILE A 12 -8.97 -4.80 -25.86
CA ILE A 12 -7.96 -4.17 -24.99
C ILE A 12 -6.59 -4.14 -25.69
N LYS A 13 -6.14 -5.25 -26.27
CA LYS A 13 -4.86 -5.31 -26.99
C LYS A 13 -4.79 -4.36 -28.19
N ARG A 14 -5.93 -4.13 -28.86
CA ARG A 14 -6.04 -3.23 -30.02
C ARG A 14 -6.19 -1.76 -29.62
N GLY A 15 -6.53 -1.48 -28.37
CA GLY A 15 -6.85 -0.13 -27.88
C GLY A 15 -8.28 0.30 -28.19
N ASP A 16 -9.16 -0.62 -28.57
CA ASP A 16 -10.54 -0.37 -28.99
C ASP A 16 -11.57 -0.62 -27.86
N ALA A 17 -11.09 -0.93 -26.65
CA ALA A 17 -11.95 -1.24 -25.51
C ALA A 17 -12.57 0.04 -24.93
N VAL A 18 -13.88 0.03 -24.75
CA VAL A 18 -14.62 1.08 -24.02
C VAL A 18 -14.54 0.76 -22.54
N VAL A 19 -13.75 1.55 -21.82
CA VAL A 19 -13.50 1.41 -20.39
C VAL A 19 -14.12 2.60 -19.66
N VAL A 20 -14.96 2.33 -18.67
CA VAL A 20 -15.67 3.36 -17.88
C VAL A 20 -15.53 3.07 -16.40
N THR A 21 -15.84 4.03 -15.55
CA THR A 21 -15.96 3.87 -14.11
C THR A 21 -17.35 3.36 -13.71
N ALA A 22 -17.47 2.82 -12.50
CA ALA A 22 -18.74 2.40 -11.94
C ALA A 22 -19.76 3.56 -11.87
N GLU A 23 -19.29 4.79 -11.68
CA GLU A 23 -20.12 5.99 -11.65
C GLU A 23 -20.63 6.35 -13.06
N GLU A 24 -19.74 6.41 -14.05
CA GLU A 24 -20.12 6.64 -15.46
C GLU A 24 -21.08 5.54 -15.98
N MET A 25 -20.92 4.30 -15.52
CA MET A 25 -21.81 3.21 -15.92
C MET A 25 -23.26 3.43 -15.48
N VAL A 26 -23.49 4.06 -14.32
CA VAL A 26 -24.85 4.39 -13.85
C VAL A 26 -25.52 5.38 -14.80
N GLU A 27 -24.80 6.40 -15.24
CA GLU A 27 -25.30 7.41 -16.20
C GLU A 27 -25.60 6.77 -17.55
N ILE A 28 -24.67 5.97 -18.10
CA ILE A 28 -24.83 5.27 -19.38
C ILE A 28 -26.09 4.40 -19.35
N VAL A 29 -26.28 3.59 -18.30
CA VAL A 29 -27.48 2.73 -18.18
C VAL A 29 -28.76 3.58 -18.10
N SER A 30 -28.72 4.73 -17.43
CA SER A 30 -29.87 5.63 -17.36
C SER A 30 -30.25 6.24 -18.72
N GLU A 31 -29.28 6.49 -19.59
CA GLU A 31 -29.52 7.13 -20.90
C GLU A 31 -29.94 6.15 -21.99
N MET A 32 -29.27 4.99 -22.10
CA MET A 32 -29.48 4.04 -23.21
C MET A 32 -30.06 2.69 -22.80
N GLY A 33 -30.23 2.43 -21.50
CA GLY A 33 -30.75 1.19 -20.96
C GLY A 33 -29.70 0.08 -20.84
N GLU A 34 -29.97 -0.89 -19.96
CA GLU A 34 -29.03 -1.95 -19.54
C GLU A 34 -28.50 -2.83 -20.69
N ILE A 35 -29.34 -3.12 -21.69
CA ILE A 35 -28.97 -4.00 -22.82
C ILE A 35 -28.00 -3.31 -23.76
N GLU A 36 -28.23 -2.03 -24.09
CA GLU A 36 -27.34 -1.28 -24.98
C GLU A 36 -26.06 -0.87 -24.26
N ALA A 37 -26.15 -0.47 -22.99
CA ALA A 37 -24.99 -0.19 -22.16
C ALA A 37 -24.01 -1.39 -22.10
N ALA A 38 -24.53 -2.61 -21.92
CA ALA A 38 -23.72 -3.83 -21.91
C ALA A 38 -23.11 -4.20 -23.27
N LYS A 39 -23.69 -3.73 -24.39
CA LYS A 39 -23.11 -3.90 -25.73
C LYS A 39 -22.00 -2.89 -26.00
N GLU A 40 -22.12 -1.68 -25.50
CA GLU A 40 -21.15 -0.61 -25.75
C GLU A 40 -19.92 -0.76 -24.84
N VAL A 41 -20.14 -0.89 -23.53
CA VAL A 41 -19.08 -0.91 -22.52
C VAL A 41 -18.40 -2.28 -22.46
N ASP A 42 -17.06 -2.33 -22.51
CA ASP A 42 -16.28 -3.56 -22.41
C ASP A 42 -15.79 -3.84 -21.00
N VAL A 43 -15.38 -2.80 -20.27
CA VAL A 43 -14.84 -2.91 -18.92
C VAL A 43 -15.44 -1.81 -18.04
N VAL A 44 -16.04 -2.21 -16.92
CA VAL A 44 -16.39 -1.29 -15.84
C VAL A 44 -15.32 -1.38 -14.77
N THR A 45 -14.65 -0.26 -14.54
CA THR A 45 -13.65 -0.10 -13.49
C THR A 45 -14.36 0.32 -12.22
N THR A 46 -14.09 -0.40 -11.14
CA THR A 46 -14.54 0.00 -9.81
C THR A 46 -13.31 0.39 -9.00
N GLY A 47 -13.45 1.43 -8.18
CA GLY A 47 -12.43 1.84 -7.24
C GLY A 47 -13.05 1.88 -5.86
N THR A 48 -12.43 1.23 -4.88
CA THR A 48 -12.76 1.39 -3.47
C THR A 48 -11.62 2.13 -2.81
N PHE A 49 -11.95 3.24 -2.14
CA PHE A 49 -11.05 3.85 -1.18
C PHE A 49 -11.36 3.23 0.18
N GLY A 50 -10.52 2.28 0.60
CA GLY A 50 -10.68 1.59 1.86
C GLY A 50 -9.33 1.22 2.45
N ALA A 51 -9.27 1.10 3.78
CA ALA A 51 -8.08 0.59 4.46
C ALA A 51 -7.81 -0.84 3.98
N MET A 52 -6.81 -0.99 3.12
CA MET A 52 -6.54 -2.27 2.46
C MET A 52 -5.47 -3.05 3.21
N CYS A 53 -5.88 -4.19 3.77
CA CYS A 53 -5.00 -5.11 4.47
C CYS A 53 -3.87 -5.59 3.54
N SER A 54 -2.66 -5.78 4.10
CA SER A 54 -1.41 -6.09 3.36
C SER A 54 -0.81 -4.99 2.50
N SER A 55 -1.25 -3.74 2.64
CA SER A 55 -0.44 -2.63 2.15
C SER A 55 0.79 -2.41 3.06
N GLY A 56 1.94 -2.15 2.46
CA GLY A 56 3.15 -1.74 3.17
C GLY A 56 4.20 -1.20 2.22
N ALA A 57 5.35 -0.77 2.75
CA ALA A 57 6.44 -0.26 1.95
C ALA A 57 7.78 -0.84 2.41
N TRP A 58 8.61 -1.24 1.43
CA TRP A 58 10.03 -1.48 1.63
C TRP A 58 10.79 -0.17 1.50
N LEU A 59 11.66 0.11 2.46
CA LEU A 59 12.46 1.34 2.54
C LEU A 59 13.93 0.96 2.69
N ASN A 60 14.79 1.57 1.88
CA ASN A 60 16.24 1.51 2.02
C ASN A 60 16.77 2.91 2.38
N PHE A 61 17.36 3.02 3.56
CA PHE A 61 17.77 4.31 4.14
C PHE A 61 19.18 4.75 3.74
N GLY A 62 19.95 3.87 3.09
CA GLY A 62 21.39 4.07 2.96
C GLY A 62 22.12 3.96 4.30
N HIS A 63 23.45 3.93 4.23
CA HIS A 63 24.29 3.86 5.42
C HIS A 63 24.61 5.25 5.96
N SER A 64 24.62 5.37 7.28
CA SER A 64 25.29 6.45 8.00
C SER A 64 26.81 6.23 8.03
N ASP A 65 27.54 7.25 8.44
CA ASP A 65 28.97 7.15 8.74
C ASP A 65 29.20 7.43 10.25
N PRO A 66 29.73 6.47 11.04
CA PRO A 66 30.06 5.10 10.65
C PRO A 66 28.82 4.23 10.39
N PRO A 67 28.94 3.13 9.62
CA PRO A 67 27.81 2.33 9.18
C PRO A 67 27.10 1.59 10.31
N ILE A 68 25.80 1.37 10.11
CA ILE A 68 24.89 0.69 11.04
C ILE A 68 24.26 -0.54 10.38
N LYS A 69 24.03 -1.59 11.18
CA LYS A 69 23.18 -2.73 10.82
C LYS A 69 21.97 -2.73 11.73
N MET A 70 20.87 -2.17 11.25
CA MET A 70 19.69 -1.87 12.04
C MET A 70 19.01 -3.17 12.52
N GLN A 71 18.84 -3.28 13.84
CA GLN A 71 18.15 -4.37 14.49
C GLN A 71 16.68 -4.03 14.76
N ARG A 72 16.37 -2.80 15.17
CA ARG A 72 15.00 -2.28 15.27
C ARG A 72 14.97 -0.86 14.73
N VAL A 73 13.89 -0.49 14.06
CA VAL A 73 13.71 0.82 13.42
C VAL A 73 12.31 1.33 13.72
N TRP A 74 12.20 2.63 13.96
CA TRP A 74 10.95 3.36 14.13
C TRP A 74 10.94 4.56 13.21
N LEU A 75 9.77 4.85 12.63
CA LEU A 75 9.50 6.00 11.77
C LEU A 75 8.35 6.80 12.40
N ASN A 76 8.62 7.99 12.95
CA ASN A 76 7.66 8.74 13.76
C ASN A 76 6.97 7.85 14.83
N ASP A 77 7.80 7.11 15.59
CA ASP A 77 7.37 6.10 16.58
C ASP A 77 6.52 4.93 16.05
N VAL A 78 6.52 4.68 14.74
CA VAL A 78 5.90 3.48 14.15
C VAL A 78 7.00 2.46 13.83
N GLU A 79 6.96 1.30 14.49
CA GLU A 79 8.00 0.27 14.31
C GLU A 79 7.95 -0.34 12.90
N ALA A 80 9.07 -0.33 12.18
CA ALA A 80 9.22 -0.99 10.89
C ALA A 80 10.02 -2.29 11.06
N TYR A 81 9.58 -3.35 10.37
CA TYR A 81 10.22 -4.66 10.42
C TYR A 81 11.58 -4.63 9.74
N THR A 82 12.63 -5.02 10.47
CA THR A 82 14.01 -5.12 9.99
C THR A 82 14.37 -6.58 9.66
N GLY A 83 15.64 -6.97 9.72
CA GLY A 83 16.04 -8.38 9.57
C GLY A 83 16.14 -8.88 8.13
N VAL A 84 15.88 -8.01 7.16
CA VAL A 84 16.05 -8.28 5.73
C VAL A 84 17.47 -7.99 5.22
N ALA A 85 18.05 -6.87 5.63
CA ALA A 85 19.40 -6.43 5.30
C ALA A 85 19.88 -5.39 6.32
N ALA A 86 20.98 -4.68 6.05
CA ALA A 86 21.61 -3.82 7.04
C ALA A 86 20.86 -2.50 7.28
N VAL A 87 20.28 -1.91 6.23
CA VAL A 87 19.63 -0.60 6.28
C VAL A 87 18.28 -0.63 5.55
N ASP A 88 17.60 -1.77 5.65
CA ASP A 88 16.34 -2.03 4.98
C ASP A 88 15.26 -2.31 6.03
N ALA A 89 14.08 -1.73 5.84
CA ALA A 89 12.93 -1.99 6.68
C ALA A 89 11.63 -2.08 5.87
N TYR A 90 10.68 -2.86 6.39
CA TYR A 90 9.32 -2.97 5.88
C TYR A 90 8.34 -2.36 6.88
N ILE A 91 7.58 -1.35 6.44
CA ILE A 91 6.52 -0.76 7.25
C ILE A 91 5.15 -1.22 6.74
N GLY A 92 4.34 -1.81 7.63
CA GLY A 92 2.97 -2.21 7.32
C GLY A 92 1.99 -1.06 7.54
N ALA A 93 1.01 -0.88 6.65
CA ALA A 93 0.01 0.20 6.75
C ALA A 93 -0.79 0.17 8.06
N ALA A 94 -1.04 -1.02 8.60
CA ALA A 94 -1.80 -1.23 9.82
C ALA A 94 -0.95 -1.13 11.10
N GLN A 95 0.37 -0.92 10.98
CA GLN A 95 1.21 -0.81 12.16
C GLN A 95 0.86 0.45 12.95
N LEU A 96 0.72 0.34 14.26
CA LEU A 96 0.37 1.46 15.13
C LEU A 96 1.61 2.21 15.60
N SER A 97 1.44 3.50 15.88
CA SER A 97 2.43 4.29 16.59
C SER A 97 2.50 3.89 18.06
N GLU A 98 3.71 3.77 18.61
CA GLU A 98 3.94 3.50 20.03
C GLU A 98 3.44 4.64 20.93
N THR A 99 3.42 5.88 20.41
CA THR A 99 3.06 7.08 21.17
C THR A 99 1.66 7.59 20.88
N ARG A 100 1.14 7.38 19.65
CA ARG A 100 -0.15 7.92 19.20
C ARG A 100 -1.25 6.87 18.96
N GLY A 101 -0.92 5.58 19.05
CA GLY A 101 -1.89 4.50 18.91
C GLY A 101 -2.65 4.55 17.58
N LEU A 102 -3.98 4.57 17.63
CA LEU A 102 -4.85 4.56 16.44
C LEU A 102 -4.84 5.87 15.64
N GLU A 103 -4.40 6.98 16.23
CA GLU A 103 -4.40 8.28 15.55
C GLU A 103 -3.28 8.42 14.52
N TYR A 104 -2.26 7.56 14.59
CA TYR A 104 -1.11 7.59 13.68
C TYR A 104 -0.46 6.21 13.56
N GLY A 105 -0.01 5.85 12.37
CA GLY A 105 0.47 4.51 12.09
C GLY A 105 1.17 4.42 10.74
N GLY A 106 1.44 3.21 10.28
CA GLY A 106 2.25 2.99 9.08
C GLY A 106 1.64 3.58 7.81
N GLY A 107 0.31 3.57 7.68
CA GLY A 107 -0.40 4.27 6.61
C GLY A 107 -0.08 5.77 6.57
N HIS A 108 -0.09 6.41 7.74
CA HIS A 108 0.22 7.83 7.89
C HIS A 108 1.70 8.13 7.62
N VAL A 109 2.62 7.28 8.09
CA VAL A 109 4.05 7.40 7.75
C VAL A 109 4.28 7.33 6.24
N MET A 110 3.64 6.37 5.57
CA MET A 110 3.75 6.24 4.11
C MET A 110 3.18 7.47 3.39
N GLU A 111 2.03 8.00 3.84
CA GLU A 111 1.48 9.23 3.30
C GLU A 111 2.45 10.42 3.49
N ASP A 112 3.02 10.57 4.68
CA ASP A 112 3.93 11.65 5.02
C ASP A 112 5.21 11.59 4.18
N ILE A 113 5.78 10.39 3.96
CA ILE A 113 6.90 10.17 3.04
C ILE A 113 6.53 10.62 1.63
N VAL A 114 5.38 10.20 1.10
CA VAL A 114 4.93 10.56 -0.27
C VAL A 114 4.76 12.08 -0.40
N ARG A 115 4.21 12.72 0.64
CA ARG A 115 4.06 14.19 0.73
C ARG A 115 5.39 14.92 0.88
N GLY A 116 6.50 14.22 1.09
CA GLY A 116 7.82 14.81 1.30
C GLY A 116 7.97 15.49 2.66
N LYS A 117 7.19 15.06 3.66
CA LYS A 117 7.37 15.53 5.04
C LYS A 117 8.60 14.88 5.66
N GLU A 118 9.10 15.57 6.68
CA GLU A 118 10.16 15.05 7.55
C GLU A 118 9.64 13.88 8.40
N ILE A 119 10.45 12.82 8.45
CA ILE A 119 10.20 11.61 9.24
C ILE A 119 11.36 11.45 10.22
N GLU A 120 11.04 11.39 11.51
CA GLU A 120 11.98 11.00 12.55
C GLU A 120 12.27 9.50 12.45
N VAL A 121 13.54 9.16 12.33
CA VAL A 121 14.04 7.79 12.26
C VAL A 121 14.86 7.52 13.50
N ARG A 122 14.43 6.51 14.26
CA ARG A 122 15.19 5.94 15.37
C ARG A 122 15.56 4.52 15.01
N ALA A 123 16.82 4.13 15.19
CA ALA A 123 17.21 2.73 15.05
C ALA A 123 18.21 2.29 16.12
N THR A 124 18.10 1.03 16.52
CA THR A 124 19.05 0.38 17.43
C THR A 124 19.73 -0.79 16.72
N ALA A 125 20.95 -1.09 17.12
CA ALA A 125 21.79 -2.14 16.55
C ALA A 125 22.71 -2.74 17.62
N TYR A 126 23.08 -4.00 17.43
CA TYR A 126 23.96 -4.73 18.36
C TYR A 126 25.44 -4.34 18.22
N GLY A 127 25.83 -3.76 17.08
CA GLY A 127 27.20 -3.34 16.77
C GLY A 127 28.11 -4.50 16.36
N THR A 128 28.94 -4.29 15.35
CA THR A 128 30.02 -5.19 14.92
C THR A 128 31.23 -4.40 14.44
N ASP A 129 32.36 -5.07 14.15
CA ASP A 129 33.52 -4.39 13.57
C ASP A 129 33.22 -3.73 12.21
N CYS A 130 32.36 -4.36 11.39
CA CYS A 130 31.95 -3.80 10.10
C CYS A 130 30.81 -2.76 10.21
N TYR A 131 30.03 -2.81 11.29
CA TYR A 131 28.89 -1.94 11.54
C TYR A 131 28.94 -1.44 12.99
N PRO A 132 29.88 -0.54 13.33
CA PRO A 132 30.18 -0.22 14.72
C PRO A 132 29.11 0.66 15.36
N ARG A 133 28.30 1.36 14.57
CA ARG A 133 27.22 2.22 15.09
C ARG A 133 26.11 1.35 15.72
N ARG A 134 25.72 1.70 16.94
CA ARG A 134 24.72 0.96 17.74
C ARG A 134 23.38 1.66 17.85
N GLU A 135 23.33 2.95 17.58
CA GLU A 135 22.14 3.76 17.62
C GLU A 135 22.20 4.88 16.57
N ILE A 136 21.03 5.27 16.08
CA ILE A 136 20.86 6.45 15.25
C ILE A 136 19.51 7.07 15.57
N GLU A 137 19.49 8.39 15.63
CA GLU A 137 18.31 9.22 15.72
C GLU A 137 18.54 10.38 14.77
N THR A 138 17.68 10.53 13.77
CA THR A 138 17.82 11.53 12.71
C THR A 138 16.47 11.81 12.09
N THR A 139 16.41 12.87 11.30
CA THR A 139 15.26 13.16 10.44
C THR A 139 15.64 12.89 8.98
N ILE A 140 14.70 12.33 8.21
CA ILE A 140 14.86 12.11 6.77
C ILE A 140 13.63 12.63 6.01
N THR A 141 13.80 12.78 4.71
CA THR A 141 12.72 12.95 3.73
C THR A 141 12.78 11.81 2.71
N LYS A 142 11.82 11.79 1.77
CA LYS A 142 11.84 10.82 0.67
C LYS A 142 13.09 10.93 -0.22
N ASP A 143 13.72 12.11 -0.27
CA ASP A 143 14.88 12.37 -1.14
C ASP A 143 16.18 11.81 -0.54
N ASP A 144 16.17 11.44 0.75
CA ASP A 144 17.28 10.78 1.44
C ASP A 144 17.23 9.25 1.32
N LEU A 145 16.10 8.68 0.89
CA LEU A 145 15.93 7.25 0.70
C LEU A 145 16.58 6.79 -0.61
N ASN A 146 17.42 5.76 -0.54
CA ASN A 146 17.95 5.13 -1.75
C ASN A 146 16.82 4.47 -2.57
N GLN A 147 15.88 3.83 -1.88
CA GLN A 147 14.76 3.12 -2.49
C GLN A 147 13.54 3.16 -1.57
N ALA A 148 12.36 3.34 -2.18
CA ALA A 148 11.07 3.17 -1.54
C ALA A 148 10.15 2.41 -2.50
N VAL A 149 9.70 1.22 -2.10
CA VAL A 149 8.85 0.35 -2.92
C VAL A 149 7.57 0.06 -2.16
N LEU A 150 6.46 0.61 -2.64
CA LEU A 150 5.14 0.25 -2.16
C LEU A 150 4.86 -1.21 -2.57
N CYS A 151 4.51 -2.03 -1.59
CA CYS A 151 4.23 -3.44 -1.77
C CYS A 151 2.81 -3.72 -1.30
N ASN A 152 2.04 -4.37 -2.16
CA ASN A 152 0.79 -4.95 -1.76
C ASN A 152 0.61 -6.33 -2.42
N PRO A 153 0.96 -7.42 -1.69
CA PRO A 153 0.92 -8.77 -2.24
C PRO A 153 -0.50 -9.33 -2.35
N ARG A 154 -1.54 -8.66 -1.83
CA ARG A 154 -2.92 -9.17 -1.79
C ARG A 154 -3.91 -8.39 -2.66
N ASN A 155 -3.45 -7.57 -3.62
CA ASN A 155 -4.36 -6.75 -4.45
C ASN A 155 -4.76 -7.36 -5.80
N ALA A 156 -4.12 -8.45 -6.21
CA ALA A 156 -4.49 -9.16 -7.41
C ALA A 156 -5.02 -10.54 -7.02
N TYR A 157 -6.35 -10.68 -6.98
CA TYR A 157 -7.01 -11.95 -6.73
C TYR A 157 -8.05 -12.23 -7.80
N GLN A 158 -8.06 -13.46 -8.31
CA GLN A 158 -9.12 -13.94 -9.20
C GLN A 158 -10.40 -14.26 -8.41
N LYS A 159 -10.29 -14.54 -7.11
CA LYS A 159 -11.39 -14.84 -6.18
C LYS A 159 -11.08 -14.20 -4.83
N TYR A 160 -12.04 -13.45 -4.27
CA TYR A 160 -11.90 -12.80 -2.96
C TYR A 160 -12.85 -13.47 -1.97
N ASP A 161 -12.32 -13.88 -0.82
CA ASP A 161 -13.14 -14.42 0.25
C ASP A 161 -13.72 -13.25 1.07
N ALA A 162 -15.04 -13.19 1.18
CA ALA A 162 -15.74 -12.23 2.01
C ALA A 162 -16.20 -12.91 3.31
N ALA A 163 -15.85 -12.32 4.46
CA ALA A 163 -16.42 -12.71 5.74
C ALA A 163 -17.68 -11.89 6.01
N THR A 164 -18.79 -12.55 6.32
CA THR A 164 -20.03 -11.90 6.77
C THR A 164 -20.31 -12.30 8.21
N ASN A 165 -20.86 -11.37 8.98
CA ASN A 165 -21.38 -11.67 10.31
C ASN A 165 -22.74 -12.36 10.16
N SER A 166 -22.82 -13.64 10.53
CA SER A 166 -24.06 -14.43 10.45
C SER A 166 -24.91 -14.39 11.73
N GLY A 167 -24.49 -13.63 12.75
CA GLY A 167 -25.23 -13.45 14.00
C GLY A 167 -26.05 -12.17 14.02
N ASP A 168 -26.97 -12.08 14.99
CA ASP A 168 -27.86 -10.91 15.17
C ASP A 168 -27.19 -9.73 15.88
N GLU A 169 -26.01 -9.93 16.46
CA GLU A 169 -25.25 -8.91 17.19
C GLU A 169 -24.14 -8.31 16.34
N THR A 170 -23.93 -6.99 16.44
CA THR A 170 -22.84 -6.30 15.73
C THR A 170 -21.49 -6.64 16.37
N ILE A 171 -20.55 -7.15 15.55
CA ILE A 171 -19.17 -7.41 15.95
C ILE A 171 -18.32 -6.17 15.58
N TYR A 172 -17.55 -5.67 16.55
CA TYR A 172 -16.59 -4.59 16.34
C TYR A 172 -15.21 -5.19 16.05
N THR A 173 -14.61 -4.82 14.91
CA THR A 173 -13.28 -5.28 14.45
C THR A 173 -12.29 -4.15 14.38
#